data_AF-A0A7S1U634-F1
#
_entry.id   AF-A0A7S1U634-F1
#
_cell.length_a   1.000
_cell.length_b   1.000
_cell.length_c   1.000
_cell.angle_alpha   90.00
_cell.angle_beta   90.00
_cell.angle_gamma   90.00
#
_symmetry.space_group_name_H-M   'P 1'
#
loop_
_entity.id
_entity.type
_entity.pdbx_description
1 polymer ?
#
loop_
_entity_poly.entity_id
_entity_poly.type
_entity_poly.pdbx_seq_one_letter_code
_entity_poly.pdbx_strand_id
1 'polypeptide(L)'
;EPTKGKKGKGKDKEAPAGEAEAAEEPAPSKERSYRWVVPANGETSFYVKFGSDVTGKTLAEMAFEVVGGTREIPLVCEGICAVPSINSDPRNVFMTRSKSKSLTTYGKRYISSTGFYDFGPLLSYKDKPEPAEGEGEGGAEAAPEAAAGPAAADK
;
A
#
# COMPACT_ATOMS: atom_id res chain seq x y z
N GLU A 1 73.71 57.44 43.50
CA GLU A 1 72.32 57.09 43.87
C GLU A 1 72.21 55.60 44.23
N PRO A 2 71.28 55.21 45.11
CA PRO A 2 71.52 54.19 46.12
C PRO A 2 70.84 52.81 45.88
N THR A 3 71.45 51.78 46.48
CA THR A 3 70.89 50.60 47.21
C THR A 3 69.98 49.59 46.47
N LYS A 4 70.34 48.30 46.35
CA LYS A 4 70.44 47.21 47.37
C LYS A 4 69.09 46.54 47.71
N GLY A 5 68.86 45.38 47.08
CA GLY A 5 68.42 44.09 47.67
C GLY A 5 67.08 43.95 48.43
N LYS A 6 66.38 42.83 48.20
CA LYS A 6 66.12 41.72 49.18
C LYS A 6 64.75 41.03 49.00
N LYS A 7 64.81 39.78 48.53
CA LYS A 7 64.22 38.52 49.06
C LYS A 7 62.90 38.56 49.89
N GLY A 8 61.91 37.78 49.44
CA GLY A 8 60.88 37.08 50.26
C GLY A 8 60.07 36.13 49.35
N LYS A 9 60.33 34.82 49.30
CA LYS A 9 59.96 33.70 50.20
C LYS A 9 58.49 33.28 50.10
N GLY A 10 58.26 32.28 49.23
CA GLY A 10 57.35 31.12 49.26
C GLY A 10 55.99 31.16 49.96
N LYS A 11 54.99 30.55 49.31
CA LYS A 11 54.31 29.35 49.82
C LYS A 11 53.33 28.77 48.80
N ASP A 12 53.29 27.44 48.81
CA ASP A 12 52.41 26.51 48.13
C ASP A 12 50.92 26.85 48.29
N LYS A 13 50.13 26.57 47.24
CA LYS A 13 48.85 25.85 47.37
C LYS A 13 48.28 25.46 46.00
N GLU A 14 48.45 24.18 45.70
CA GLU A 14 47.41 23.22 45.31
C GLU A 14 46.02 23.78 44.92
N ALA A 15 45.59 23.32 43.73
CA ALA A 15 44.28 23.18 43.08
C ALA A 15 43.02 23.14 44.01
N PRO A 16 41.75 23.25 43.52
CA PRO A 16 41.31 22.77 42.19
C PRO A 16 40.11 23.47 41.50
N ALA A 17 39.82 22.96 40.29
CA ALA A 17 38.51 22.79 39.66
C ALA A 17 37.61 24.03 39.45
N GLY A 18 37.66 24.55 38.21
CA GLY A 18 36.54 25.20 37.56
C GLY A 18 36.21 24.41 36.30
N GLU A 19 35.28 23.49 36.45
CA GLU A 19 34.70 22.61 35.43
C GLU A 19 34.11 23.46 34.31
N ALA A 20 34.70 23.37 33.10
CA ALA A 20 34.11 23.94 31.91
C ALA A 20 32.90 23.07 31.55
N GLU A 21 31.73 23.54 31.97
CA GLU A 21 30.43 22.97 31.65
C GLU A 21 30.28 22.94 30.12
N ALA A 22 30.46 21.75 29.57
CA ALA A 22 30.19 21.45 28.18
C ALA A 22 28.70 21.70 27.96
N ALA A 23 28.37 22.69 27.14
CA ALA A 23 27.04 22.89 26.61
C ALA A 23 26.65 21.59 25.89
N GLU A 24 25.77 20.83 26.53
CA GLU A 24 25.12 19.66 25.97
C GLU A 24 24.28 20.10 24.77
N GLU A 25 24.83 19.87 23.57
CA GLU A 25 24.08 19.96 22.33
C GLU A 25 22.95 18.91 22.42
N PRO A 26 21.66 19.30 22.40
CA PRO A 26 20.60 18.33 22.53
C PRO A 26 20.68 17.36 21.35
N ALA A 27 20.95 16.09 21.65
CA ALA A 27 20.95 15.02 20.67
C ALA A 27 19.68 15.10 19.81
N PRO A 28 19.77 14.98 18.46
CA PRO A 28 18.60 15.14 17.60
C PRO A 28 17.57 14.09 17.95
N SER A 29 16.52 14.53 18.66
CA SER A 29 15.31 13.75 18.87
C SER A 29 14.82 13.28 17.51
N LYS A 30 14.63 11.96 17.33
CA LYS A 30 14.11 11.32 16.10
C LYS A 30 13.32 12.30 15.26
N GLU A 31 13.96 12.75 14.17
CA GLU A 31 13.48 13.83 13.32
C GLU A 31 12.00 13.62 13.00
N ARG A 32 11.18 14.64 13.25
CA ARG A 32 9.79 14.59 12.79
C ARG A 32 9.84 14.58 11.27
N SER A 33 9.52 13.45 10.64
CA SER A 33 9.48 13.26 9.19
C SER A 33 8.52 14.20 8.42
N TYR A 34 7.82 15.09 9.15
CA TYR A 34 6.79 16.01 8.67
C TYR A 34 7.11 17.48 8.99
N ARG A 35 8.35 17.81 9.38
CA ARG A 35 8.75 19.19 9.68
C ARG A 35 10.11 19.49 9.06
N TRP A 36 10.20 20.61 8.35
CA TRP A 36 11.39 21.02 7.62
C TRP A 36 11.72 22.49 7.91
N VAL A 37 13.01 22.85 7.80
CA VAL A 37 13.46 24.23 7.81
C VAL A 37 13.85 24.58 6.38
N VAL A 38 13.13 25.52 5.76
CA VAL A 38 13.40 25.97 4.40
C VAL A 38 14.24 27.25 4.48
N PRO A 39 15.46 27.30 3.92
CA PRO A 39 16.28 28.50 3.93
C PRO A 39 15.68 29.58 3.01
N ALA A 40 16.11 30.83 3.20
CA ALA A 40 15.65 31.94 2.36
C ALA A 40 15.96 31.68 0.88
N ASN A 41 14.95 31.83 0.02
CA ASN A 41 15.02 31.47 -1.41
C ASN A 41 15.38 30.00 -1.67
N GLY A 42 15.21 29.13 -0.68
CA GLY A 42 15.40 27.69 -0.81
C GLY A 42 14.10 26.95 -1.07
N GLU A 43 14.24 25.65 -1.36
CA GLU A 43 13.15 24.71 -1.54
C GLU A 43 13.42 23.43 -0.73
N THR A 44 12.36 22.67 -0.46
CA THR A 44 12.45 21.34 0.16
C THR A 44 11.52 20.39 -0.55
N SER A 45 11.96 19.14 -0.69
CA SER A 45 11.22 18.07 -1.38
C SER A 45 10.96 16.93 -0.40
N PHE A 46 9.76 16.36 -0.46
CA PHE A 46 9.37 15.22 0.35
C PHE A 46 8.61 14.19 -0.49
N TYR A 47 8.55 12.96 0.00
CA TYR A 47 7.83 11.87 -0.66
C TYR A 47 6.54 11.57 0.07
N VAL A 48 5.46 11.41 -0.70
CA VAL A 48 4.18 10.90 -0.21
C VAL A 48 4.04 9.47 -0.73
N LYS A 49 3.96 8.50 0.19
CA LYS A 49 3.70 7.11 -0.15
C LYS A 49 2.23 6.81 0.09
N PHE A 50 1.52 6.50 -0.98
CA PHE A 50 0.16 5.97 -0.91
C PHE A 50 0.23 4.44 -0.85
N GLY A 51 -0.42 3.86 0.16
CA GLY A 51 -0.62 2.42 0.29
C GLY A 51 -2.01 2.17 0.86
N SER A 52 -2.74 1.24 0.25
CA SER A 52 -4.09 0.86 0.66
C SER A 52 -4.31 -0.63 0.40
N ASP A 53 -4.81 -1.34 1.41
CA ASP A 53 -5.24 -2.74 1.27
C ASP A 53 -6.65 -2.85 0.65
N VAL A 54 -7.32 -1.72 0.48
CA VAL A 54 -8.68 -1.62 -0.07
C VAL A 54 -8.62 -1.04 -1.48
N THR A 55 -9.28 -1.72 -2.42
CA THR A 55 -9.46 -1.22 -3.79
C THR A 55 -10.44 -0.06 -3.81
N GLY A 56 -10.15 0.97 -4.61
CA GLY A 56 -10.99 2.12 -4.80
C GLY A 56 -10.20 3.40 -4.94
N LYS A 57 -10.94 4.50 -5.05
CA LYS A 57 -10.39 5.85 -5.00
C LYS A 57 -10.29 6.29 -3.56
N THR A 58 -9.16 6.91 -3.20
CA THR A 58 -8.94 7.51 -1.90
C THR A 58 -8.59 8.98 -2.11
N LEU A 59 -9.27 9.85 -1.36
CA LEU A 59 -8.96 11.27 -1.29
C LEU A 59 -8.39 11.56 0.10
N ALA A 60 -7.21 12.16 0.15
CA ALA A 60 -6.57 12.59 1.40
C ALA A 60 -6.20 14.07 1.29
N GLU A 61 -6.46 14.82 2.36
CA GLU A 61 -6.07 16.22 2.48
C GLU A 61 -4.96 16.34 3.54
N MET A 62 -3.78 16.80 3.14
CA MET A 62 -2.66 17.04 4.04
C MET A 62 -2.55 18.55 4.30
N ALA A 63 -2.63 18.96 5.56
CA ALA A 63 -2.50 20.37 5.93
C ALA A 63 -1.05 20.73 6.24
N PHE A 64 -0.54 21.77 5.60
CA PHE A 64 0.79 22.34 5.84
C PHE A 64 0.66 23.70 6.50
N GLU A 65 1.51 24.00 7.47
CA GLU A 65 1.58 25.32 8.07
C GLU A 65 3.03 25.79 8.21
N VAL A 66 3.21 27.10 8.20
CA VAL A 66 4.47 27.70 8.64
C VAL A 66 4.39 27.85 10.16
N VAL A 67 5.44 27.44 10.86
CA VAL A 67 5.52 27.53 12.33
C VAL A 67 5.32 28.98 12.77
N GLY A 68 4.32 29.22 13.63
CA GLY A 68 3.96 30.57 14.08
C GLY A 68 3.15 31.39 13.08
N GLY A 69 2.80 30.81 11.93
CA GLY A 69 1.80 31.34 11.02
C GLY A 69 0.38 31.09 11.54
N THR A 70 -0.61 31.65 10.83
CA THR A 70 -2.03 31.56 11.19
C THR A 70 -2.88 30.85 10.14
N ARG A 71 -2.25 30.34 9.07
CA ARG A 71 -2.93 29.77 7.92
C ARG A 71 -2.38 28.39 7.58
N GLU A 72 -3.30 27.45 7.50
CA GLU A 72 -3.06 26.13 6.92
C GLU A 72 -3.21 26.19 5.39
N ILE A 73 -2.31 25.47 4.72
CA ILE A 73 -2.25 25.30 3.28
C ILE A 73 -2.58 23.83 3.00
N PRO A 74 -3.76 23.52 2.48
CA PRO A 74 -4.13 22.15 2.18
C PRO A 74 -3.46 21.67 0.88
N LEU A 75 -2.98 20.44 0.91
CA LEU A 75 -2.52 19.68 -0.24
C LEU A 75 -3.45 18.48 -0.41
N VAL A 76 -4.30 18.54 -1.42
CA VAL A 76 -5.23 17.46 -1.77
C VAL A 76 -4.51 16.41 -2.61
N CYS A 77 -4.64 15.15 -2.23
CA CYS A 77 -4.05 14.01 -2.91
C CYS A 77 -5.14 12.98 -3.24
N GLU A 78 -5.25 12.59 -4.52
CA GLU A 78 -6.10 11.49 -4.97
C GLU A 78 -5.21 10.29 -5.32
N GLY A 79 -5.52 9.14 -4.72
CA GLY A 79 -4.88 7.85 -5.01
C GLY A 79 -5.91 6.83 -5.50
N ILE A 80 -5.50 5.93 -6.38
CA ILE A 80 -6.34 4.83 -6.84
C ILE A 80 -5.62 3.51 -6.56
N CYS A 81 -6.26 2.66 -5.77
CA CYS A 81 -5.84 1.27 -5.59
C CYS A 81 -6.77 0.37 -6.42
N ALA A 82 -6.22 -0.37 -7.36
CA ALA A 82 -6.98 -1.29 -8.20
C ALA A 82 -6.20 -2.59 -8.38
N VAL A 83 -6.93 -3.70 -8.41
CA VAL A 83 -6.38 -4.99 -8.81
C VAL A 83 -6.50 -5.15 -10.32
N PRO A 84 -5.60 -5.91 -10.96
CA PRO A 84 -5.78 -6.27 -12.36
C PRO A 84 -7.12 -6.98 -12.55
N SER A 85 -7.98 -6.45 -13.43
CA SER A 85 -9.26 -7.07 -13.79
C SER A 85 -9.25 -7.50 -15.25
N ILE A 86 -9.80 -8.67 -15.55
CA ILE A 86 -10.06 -9.10 -16.93
C ILE A 86 -11.34 -8.42 -17.41
N ASN A 87 -11.40 -8.10 -18.71
CA ASN A 87 -12.59 -7.53 -19.32
C ASN A 87 -13.78 -8.49 -19.17
N SER A 88 -14.88 -8.04 -18.58
CA SER A 88 -16.06 -8.88 -18.38
C SER A 88 -16.85 -9.15 -19.67
N ASP A 89 -16.65 -8.37 -20.73
CA ASP A 89 -17.32 -8.61 -22.01
C ASP A 89 -16.71 -9.84 -22.70
N PRO A 90 -17.48 -10.94 -22.84
CA PRO A 90 -16.98 -12.15 -23.49
C PRO A 90 -16.55 -11.92 -24.94
N ARG A 91 -17.02 -10.85 -25.59
CA ARG A 91 -16.60 -10.46 -26.94
C ARG A 91 -15.12 -10.09 -27.00
N ASN A 92 -14.56 -9.57 -25.92
CA ASN A 92 -13.18 -9.12 -25.83
C ASN A 92 -12.26 -10.23 -25.33
N VAL A 93 -12.79 -11.20 -24.59
CA VAL A 93 -12.01 -12.30 -24.00
C VAL A 93 -11.96 -13.54 -24.91
N PHE A 94 -13.05 -13.83 -25.64
CA PHE A 94 -13.17 -15.07 -26.41
C PHE A 94 -13.36 -14.82 -27.91
N MET A 95 -12.42 -15.35 -28.71
CA MET A 95 -12.44 -15.32 -30.17
C MET A 95 -13.68 -16.00 -30.76
N THR A 96 -14.07 -17.16 -30.21
CA THR A 96 -15.17 -18.00 -30.67
C THR A 96 -16.30 -18.01 -29.66
N ARG A 97 -17.53 -17.75 -30.13
CA ARG A 97 -18.73 -17.62 -29.29
C ARG A 97 -19.95 -18.31 -29.92
N SER A 98 -20.86 -18.85 -29.11
CA SER A 98 -22.20 -19.30 -29.54
C SER A 98 -23.26 -18.87 -28.52
N LYS A 99 -24.51 -18.75 -28.99
CA LYS A 99 -25.64 -18.42 -28.13
C LYS A 99 -26.00 -19.60 -27.20
N SER A 100 -26.16 -20.79 -27.77
CA SER A 100 -26.51 -22.02 -27.05
C SER A 100 -25.45 -23.10 -27.20
N LYS A 101 -25.43 -24.04 -26.25
CA LYS A 101 -24.72 -25.30 -26.38
C LYS A 101 -25.51 -26.18 -27.33
N SER A 102 -24.86 -26.71 -28.36
CA SER A 102 -25.46 -27.71 -29.24
C SER A 102 -24.77 -29.04 -29.00
N LEU A 103 -25.50 -30.15 -29.12
CA LEU A 103 -24.94 -31.50 -28.95
C LEU A 103 -23.89 -31.83 -30.03
N THR A 104 -23.95 -31.14 -31.17
CA THR A 104 -23.11 -31.39 -32.35
C THR A 104 -21.89 -30.47 -32.42
N THR A 105 -21.90 -29.33 -31.72
CA THR A 105 -20.78 -28.37 -31.71
C THR A 105 -19.86 -28.67 -30.54
N TYR A 106 -18.70 -29.25 -30.84
CA TYR A 106 -17.72 -29.62 -29.83
C TYR A 106 -16.62 -28.55 -29.68
N GLY A 107 -16.47 -28.03 -28.45
CA GLY A 107 -15.23 -27.47 -27.91
C GLY A 107 -14.75 -26.10 -28.40
N LYS A 108 -13.92 -25.48 -27.54
CA LYS A 108 -13.19 -24.20 -27.69
C LYS A 108 -14.07 -23.00 -28.05
N ARG A 109 -15.10 -22.74 -27.24
CA ARG A 109 -16.03 -21.65 -27.49
C ARG A 109 -16.70 -21.16 -26.21
N TYR A 110 -16.92 -19.86 -26.11
CA TYR A 110 -17.76 -19.30 -25.05
C TYR A 110 -19.25 -19.42 -25.38
N ILE A 111 -20.04 -19.93 -24.44
CA ILE A 111 -21.48 -20.18 -24.62
C ILE A 111 -22.27 -19.15 -23.82
N SER A 112 -22.88 -18.19 -24.52
CA SER A 112 -23.56 -17.04 -23.89
C SER A 112 -24.73 -17.40 -22.99
N SER A 113 -25.50 -18.43 -23.33
CA SER A 113 -26.62 -18.91 -22.48
C SER A 113 -26.17 -19.45 -21.12
N THR A 114 -24.95 -20.00 -21.05
CA THR A 114 -24.43 -20.60 -19.82
C THR A 114 -23.46 -19.70 -19.07
N GLY A 115 -22.89 -18.70 -19.73
CA GLY A 115 -21.84 -17.86 -19.17
C GLY A 115 -20.46 -18.52 -19.08
N PHE A 116 -20.30 -19.75 -19.56
CA PHE A 116 -19.06 -20.53 -19.45
C PHE A 116 -18.35 -20.76 -20.79
N TYR A 117 -17.04 -20.98 -20.71
CA TYR A 117 -16.23 -21.46 -21.84
C TYR A 117 -16.29 -22.98 -21.94
N ASP A 118 -16.67 -23.50 -23.10
CA ASP A 118 -16.76 -24.93 -23.36
C ASP A 118 -15.43 -25.47 -23.86
N PHE A 119 -14.78 -26.31 -23.04
CA PHE A 119 -13.57 -27.01 -23.41
C PHE A 119 -13.83 -28.24 -24.30
N GLY A 120 -15.09 -28.67 -24.41
CA GLY A 120 -15.47 -29.90 -25.10
C GLY A 120 -15.52 -31.11 -24.16
N PRO A 121 -15.78 -32.31 -24.70
CA PRO A 121 -15.90 -33.53 -23.89
C PRO A 121 -14.57 -33.83 -23.18
N LEU A 122 -14.67 -34.20 -21.90
CA LEU A 122 -13.51 -34.65 -21.14
C LEU A 122 -13.01 -35.96 -21.75
N LEU A 123 -11.73 -35.99 -22.08
CA LEU A 123 -11.08 -37.15 -22.66
C LEU A 123 -10.82 -38.18 -21.57
N SER A 124 -11.74 -39.14 -21.41
CA SER A 124 -11.69 -40.19 -20.38
C SER A 124 -10.62 -41.27 -20.61
N TYR A 125 -9.70 -41.07 -21.55
CA TYR A 125 -8.66 -42.06 -21.90
C TYR A 125 -7.42 -42.01 -21.01
N LYS A 126 -7.36 -41.10 -20.04
CA LYS A 126 -6.34 -41.09 -19.00
C LYS A 126 -7.00 -41.52 -17.70
N ASP A 127 -6.52 -42.62 -17.13
CA ASP A 127 -6.88 -43.00 -15.77
C ASP A 127 -6.63 -41.81 -14.84
N LYS A 128 -7.56 -41.59 -13.92
CA LYS A 128 -7.43 -40.54 -12.91
C LYS A 128 -6.09 -40.76 -12.21
N PRO A 129 -5.12 -39.82 -12.21
CA PRO A 129 -4.02 -39.92 -11.28
C PRO A 129 -4.66 -39.93 -9.90
N GLU A 130 -4.46 -41.02 -9.18
CA GLU A 130 -4.95 -41.19 -7.83
C GLU A 130 -4.59 -39.92 -7.05
N PRO A 131 -5.56 -39.24 -6.43
CA PRO A 131 -5.26 -38.03 -5.69
C PRO A 131 -4.24 -38.43 -4.63
N ALA A 132 -3.02 -37.92 -4.74
CA ALA A 132 -2.03 -38.04 -3.68
C ALA A 132 -2.74 -37.53 -2.42
N GLU A 133 -2.97 -38.43 -1.47
CA GLU A 133 -3.62 -38.14 -0.20
C GLU A 133 -2.81 -37.04 0.48
N GLY A 134 -3.31 -35.82 0.32
CA GLY A 134 -2.77 -34.60 0.86
C GLY A 134 -3.97 -33.86 1.42
N GLU A 135 -4.05 -33.89 2.74
CA GLU A 135 -5.07 -33.29 3.57
C GLU A 135 -5.40 -31.87 3.10
N GLY A 136 -6.69 -31.62 2.82
CA GLY A 136 -7.19 -30.34 2.37
C GLY A 136 -8.69 -30.28 2.62
N GLU A 137 -9.05 -29.93 3.85
CA GLU A 137 -10.42 -29.62 4.27
C GLU A 137 -11.09 -28.59 3.35
N GLY A 138 -12.35 -28.89 3.02
CA GLY A 138 -13.44 -27.94 3.26
C GLY A 138 -13.60 -26.78 2.28
N GLY A 139 -14.47 -26.95 1.28
CA GLY A 139 -14.96 -25.83 0.49
C GLY A 139 -15.87 -26.21 -0.67
N ALA A 140 -16.84 -27.09 -0.46
CA ALA A 140 -17.95 -27.24 -1.40
C ALA A 140 -18.88 -26.02 -1.24
N GLU A 141 -18.59 -24.92 -1.93
CA GLU A 141 -19.54 -23.82 -2.07
C GLU A 141 -20.62 -24.24 -3.07
N ALA A 142 -21.84 -24.30 -2.57
CA ALA A 142 -23.04 -24.72 -3.27
C ALA A 142 -23.29 -23.92 -4.56
N ALA A 143 -23.64 -24.64 -5.62
CA ALA A 143 -24.21 -24.05 -6.82
C ALA A 143 -25.46 -23.21 -6.46
N PRO A 144 -25.62 -21.97 -6.98
CA PRO A 144 -26.83 -21.21 -6.75
C PRO A 144 -28.01 -21.91 -7.43
N GLU A 145 -28.97 -22.26 -6.60
CA GLU A 145 -30.30 -22.74 -6.93
C GLU A 145 -30.95 -21.82 -7.97
N ALA A 146 -31.44 -22.45 -9.05
CA ALA A 146 -32.14 -21.78 -10.12
C ALA A 146 -33.42 -21.11 -9.59
N ALA A 147 -33.44 -19.79 -9.56
CA ALA A 147 -34.64 -19.01 -9.31
C ALA A 147 -35.68 -19.31 -10.40
N ALA A 148 -36.69 -20.10 -10.06
CA ALA A 148 -37.91 -20.27 -10.82
C ALA A 148 -38.65 -18.93 -10.91
N GLY A 149 -38.81 -18.40 -12.13
CA GLY A 149 -39.73 -17.30 -12.39
C GLY A 149 -41.17 -17.81 -12.35
N PRO A 150 -42.13 -17.09 -11.73
CA PRO A 150 -43.52 -17.50 -11.76
C PRO A 150 -44.13 -17.24 -13.14
N ALA A 151 -45.04 -18.15 -13.47
CA ALA A 151 -45.79 -18.24 -14.69
C ALA A 151 -46.66 -17.00 -14.96
N ALA A 152 -46.89 -16.77 -16.26
CA ALA A 152 -47.93 -15.90 -16.77
C ALA A 152 -49.32 -16.34 -16.26
N ALA A 153 -50.16 -15.37 -15.89
CA ALA A 153 -51.60 -15.49 -15.82
C ALA A 153 -52.25 -14.15 -16.19
N ASP A 154 -53.01 -14.18 -17.29
CA ASP A 154 -54.33 -13.57 -17.48
C ASP A 154 -54.52 -12.07 -17.17
N LYS A 155 -54.54 -11.21 -18.20
CA LYS A 155 -55.77 -10.64 -18.79
C LYS A 155 -55.46 -9.69 -19.96
#